data_AF-A0A2D7G8U3-F1
#
_entry.id   AF-A0A2D7G8U3-F1
#
_cell.length_a   1.000
_cell.length_b   1.000
_cell.length_c   1.000
_cell.angle_alpha   90.00
_cell.angle_beta   90.00
_cell.angle_gamma   90.00
#
_symmetry.space_group_name_H-M   'P 1'
#
loop_
_entity.id
_entity.type
_entity.pdbx_description
1 polymer ?
#
loop_
_entity_poly.entity_id
_entity_poly.type
_entity_poly.pdbx_seq_one_letter_code
_entity_poly.pdbx_strand_id
1 'polypeptide(L)'
;MVRFAIFFLTIFVAGCAARWVALPKNVPVERRCQSMKSFPQMVEVPGFVNAWQLVDNCNSHPAEKTSIAISVFLKEWEEIFGMSHRVRDNLNTILISWSSEDKKGNGFDDVGDYIRNANYSGLTITKGTIWVKVRDAELICESSLVHELAHASIWALKETDGDPDHLGKKYRGWTTNTALVIQRANEKLCRLGI
;
A
#
# COMPACT_ATOMS: atom_id res chain seq x y z
N MET A 1 22.21 62.06 -16.33
CA MET A 1 22.41 60.84 -15.49
C MET A 1 21.06 60.44 -14.93
N VAL A 2 20.40 59.44 -15.51
CA VAL A 2 19.10 58.94 -15.06
C VAL A 2 19.33 57.55 -14.49
N ARG A 3 19.08 57.37 -13.19
CA ARG A 3 19.17 56.07 -12.50
C ARG A 3 17.77 55.45 -12.50
N PHE A 4 17.58 54.37 -13.26
CA PHE A 4 16.39 53.52 -13.19
C PHE A 4 16.56 52.55 -12.01
N ALA A 5 15.70 52.67 -10.99
CA ALA A 5 15.60 51.70 -9.92
C ALA A 5 14.62 50.60 -10.35
N ILE A 6 15.14 49.39 -10.56
CA ILE A 6 14.34 48.19 -10.86
C ILE A 6 13.93 47.57 -9.53
N PHE A 7 12.67 47.75 -9.14
CA PHE A 7 12.07 47.03 -8.03
C PHE A 7 11.68 45.63 -8.49
N PHE A 8 12.43 44.62 -8.05
CA PHE A 8 12.00 43.21 -8.17
C PHE A 8 10.90 42.95 -7.14
N LEU A 9 9.66 42.86 -7.63
CA LEU A 9 8.51 42.42 -6.85
C LEU A 9 8.52 40.89 -6.78
N THR A 10 9.14 40.32 -5.75
CA THR A 10 9.07 38.88 -5.47
C THR A 10 7.69 38.54 -4.90
N ILE A 11 6.81 38.04 -5.76
CA ILE A 11 5.52 37.47 -5.36
C ILE A 11 5.81 36.11 -4.70
N PHE A 12 5.79 36.07 -3.37
CA PHE A 12 5.75 34.80 -2.63
C PHE A 12 4.37 34.17 -2.86
N VAL A 13 4.29 33.25 -3.82
CA VAL A 13 3.14 32.37 -3.94
C VAL A 13 3.24 31.36 -2.80
N ALA A 14 2.69 31.71 -1.64
CA ALA A 14 2.44 30.77 -0.57
C ALA A 14 1.34 29.81 -1.05
N GLY A 15 1.72 28.81 -1.83
CA GLY A 15 0.85 27.72 -2.21
C GLY A 15 0.52 26.93 -0.95
N CYS A 16 -0.67 27.15 -0.39
CA CYS A 16 -1.23 26.25 0.61
C CYS A 16 -1.43 24.89 -0.04
N ALA A 17 -0.42 24.01 0.06
CA ALA A 17 -0.61 22.59 -0.14
C ALA A 17 -1.44 22.08 1.05
N ALA A 18 -2.74 22.35 1.03
CA ALA A 18 -3.68 21.78 1.98
C ALA A 18 -3.60 20.27 1.80
N ARG A 19 -2.95 19.58 2.74
CA ARG A 19 -2.98 18.13 2.84
C ARG A 19 -4.43 17.75 3.13
N TRP A 20 -5.18 17.41 2.08
CA TRP A 20 -6.51 16.86 2.23
C TRP A 20 -6.42 15.54 2.99
N VAL A 21 -7.07 15.49 4.15
CA VAL A 21 -7.26 14.25 4.90
C VAL A 21 -8.75 13.97 4.92
N ALA A 22 -9.17 12.95 4.19
CA ALA A 22 -10.55 12.47 4.24
C ALA A 22 -10.75 11.68 5.55
N LEU A 23 -10.94 12.39 6.67
CA LEU A 23 -11.30 11.74 7.93
C LEU A 23 -12.75 11.29 7.84
N PRO A 24 -13.05 9.98 7.92
CA PRO A 24 -14.43 9.55 8.11
C PRO A 24 -14.88 10.11 9.47
N LYS A 25 -16.00 10.84 9.48
CA LYS A 25 -16.49 11.56 10.67
C LYS A 25 -16.77 10.65 11.89
N ASN A 26 -16.71 9.32 11.71
CA ASN A 26 -17.21 8.33 12.67
C ASN A 26 -16.15 7.32 13.18
N VAL A 27 -14.85 7.46 12.86
CA VAL A 27 -13.85 6.54 13.43
C VAL A 27 -13.54 6.98 14.87
N PRO A 28 -13.75 6.13 15.90
CA PRO A 28 -13.44 6.47 17.29
C PRO A 28 -11.95 6.84 17.47
N VAL A 29 -11.65 7.78 18.38
CA VAL A 29 -10.29 8.33 18.56
C VAL A 29 -9.28 7.26 18.98
N GLU A 30 -9.72 6.27 19.73
CA GLU A 30 -8.95 5.11 20.16
C GLU A 30 -8.54 4.18 19.03
N ARG A 31 -9.21 4.26 17.87
CA ARG A 31 -8.88 3.46 16.67
C ARG A 31 -8.03 4.22 15.66
N ARG A 32 -7.66 5.46 15.98
CA ARG A 32 -6.74 6.31 15.19
C ARG A 32 -5.33 6.21 15.76
N CYS A 33 -4.34 6.46 14.91
CA CYS A 33 -2.96 6.56 15.35
C CYS A 33 -2.75 7.78 16.26
N GLN A 34 -2.04 7.62 17.38
CA GLN A 34 -1.78 8.69 18.34
C GLN A 34 -0.27 8.86 18.54
N SER A 35 0.31 9.93 18.02
CA SER A 35 1.78 10.15 18.04
C SER A 35 2.42 10.17 19.44
N MET A 36 1.62 10.39 20.49
CA MET A 36 2.08 10.43 21.88
C MET A 36 2.06 9.06 22.59
N LYS A 37 1.55 8.01 21.93
CA LYS A 37 1.52 6.63 22.46
C LYS A 37 2.71 5.81 21.97
N SER A 38 3.01 4.74 22.69
CA SER A 38 4.03 3.75 22.29
C SER A 38 3.69 3.09 20.97
N PHE A 39 4.72 2.78 20.19
CA PHE A 39 4.63 2.03 18.93
C PHE A 39 5.11 0.57 19.12
N PRO A 40 4.69 -0.38 18.25
CA PRO A 40 3.75 -0.21 17.14
C PRO A 40 2.32 0.04 17.60
N GLN A 41 1.51 0.72 16.79
CA GLN A 41 0.09 0.95 17.03
C GLN A 41 -0.75 0.23 15.98
N MET A 42 -1.81 -0.44 16.44
CA MET A 42 -2.83 -1.03 15.58
C MET A 42 -3.92 -0.01 15.30
N VAL A 43 -4.15 0.30 14.02
CA VAL A 43 -5.03 1.38 13.54
C VAL A 43 -6.02 0.79 12.56
N GLU A 44 -7.30 1.12 12.70
CA GLU A 44 -8.34 0.62 11.79
C GLU A 44 -8.19 1.28 10.42
N VAL A 45 -8.31 0.49 9.35
CA VAL A 45 -8.32 1.02 7.98
C VAL A 45 -9.77 1.40 7.64
N PRO A 46 -10.08 2.70 7.45
CA PRO A 46 -11.45 3.14 7.30
C PRO A 46 -12.10 2.60 6.03
N GLY A 47 -13.40 2.32 6.08
CA GLY A 47 -14.18 1.82 4.93
C GLY A 47 -14.13 0.30 4.74
N PHE A 48 -13.38 -0.42 5.57
CA PHE A 48 -13.30 -1.87 5.58
C PHE A 48 -13.77 -2.41 6.94
N VAL A 49 -14.39 -3.61 6.95
CA VAL A 49 -15.13 -4.12 8.12
C VAL A 49 -14.23 -4.42 9.32
N ASN A 50 -13.10 -5.06 9.08
CA ASN A 50 -12.12 -5.48 10.09
C ASN A 50 -10.69 -5.42 9.53
N ALA A 51 -10.40 -4.46 8.65
CA ALA A 51 -9.04 -4.28 8.15
C ALA A 51 -8.27 -3.36 9.09
N TRP A 52 -7.03 -3.74 9.36
CA TRP A 52 -6.16 -3.07 10.33
C TRP A 52 -4.79 -2.84 9.73
N GLN A 53 -4.09 -1.84 10.24
CA GLN A 53 -2.67 -1.67 9.98
C GLN A 53 -1.88 -1.52 11.28
N LEU A 54 -0.72 -2.16 11.35
CA LEU A 54 0.30 -1.93 12.37
C LEU A 54 1.28 -0.91 11.83
N VAL A 55 1.46 0.20 12.55
CA VAL A 55 2.38 1.28 12.16
C VAL A 55 3.37 1.58 13.27
N ASP A 56 4.62 1.84 12.87
CA ASP A 56 5.70 2.30 13.77
C ASP A 56 5.72 3.84 13.92
N ASN A 57 4.95 4.54 13.09
CA ASN A 57 4.81 5.99 13.08
C ASN A 57 3.48 6.40 12.45
N CYS A 58 2.78 7.38 13.02
CA CYS A 58 1.52 7.87 12.47
C CYS A 58 1.65 8.65 11.15
N ASN A 59 2.86 9.11 10.81
CA ASN A 59 3.08 10.00 9.67
C ASN A 59 3.48 9.30 8.37
N SER A 60 4.00 8.06 8.43
CA SER A 60 4.51 7.38 7.23
C SER A 60 3.37 6.93 6.32
N HIS A 61 2.41 6.18 6.85
CA HIS A 61 1.30 5.62 6.09
C HIS A 61 -0.04 5.83 6.81
N PRO A 62 -0.67 7.01 6.65
CA PRO A 62 -1.99 7.28 7.23
C PRO A 62 -3.04 6.27 6.79
N ALA A 63 -3.90 5.85 7.71
CA ALA A 63 -4.90 4.79 7.44
C ALA A 63 -5.85 5.16 6.30
N GLU A 64 -6.14 6.45 6.12
CA GLU A 64 -6.96 6.97 5.02
C GLU A 64 -6.30 6.74 3.66
N LYS A 65 -4.98 6.95 3.56
CA LYS A 65 -4.22 6.68 2.33
C LYS A 65 -4.17 5.18 2.04
N THR A 66 -3.97 4.36 3.08
CA THR A 66 -4.04 2.90 2.96
C THR A 66 -5.42 2.44 2.49
N SER A 67 -6.50 3.00 3.03
CA SER A 67 -7.88 2.72 2.60
C SER A 67 -8.12 3.05 1.12
N ILE A 68 -7.63 4.20 0.65
CA ILE A 68 -7.69 4.58 -0.76
C ILE A 68 -6.89 3.57 -1.60
N ALA A 69 -5.70 3.17 -1.17
CA ALA A 69 -4.88 2.20 -1.89
C ALA A 69 -5.56 0.83 -2.04
N ILE A 70 -6.15 0.29 -0.96
CA ILE A 70 -6.91 -0.97 -1.03
C ILE A 70 -8.13 -0.82 -1.95
N SER A 71 -8.83 0.32 -1.88
CA SER A 71 -10.02 0.58 -2.72
C SER A 71 -9.67 0.68 -4.21
N VAL A 72 -8.57 1.36 -4.55
CA VAL A 72 -8.06 1.47 -5.92
C VAL A 72 -7.63 0.08 -6.42
N PHE A 73 -6.88 -0.67 -5.62
CA PHE A 73 -6.50 -2.04 -5.96
C PHE A 73 -7.72 -2.93 -6.22
N LEU A 74 -8.69 -2.94 -5.31
CA LEU A 74 -9.92 -3.74 -5.47
C LEU A 74 -10.68 -3.35 -6.74
N LYS A 75 -10.77 -2.05 -7.04
CA LYS A 75 -11.41 -1.57 -8.26
C LYS A 75 -10.70 -2.06 -9.52
N GLU A 76 -9.37 -1.95 -9.59
CA GLU A 76 -8.61 -2.46 -10.74
C GLU A 76 -8.69 -3.98 -10.86
N TRP A 77 -8.66 -4.69 -9.73
CA TRP A 77 -8.82 -6.14 -9.67
C TRP A 77 -10.17 -6.56 -10.27
N GLU A 78 -11.27 -5.93 -9.82
CA GLU A 78 -12.61 -6.25 -10.29
C GLU A 78 -12.83 -5.88 -11.77
N GLU A 79 -12.15 -4.85 -12.27
CA GLU A 79 -12.21 -4.49 -13.70
C GLU A 79 -11.51 -5.51 -14.60
N ILE A 80 -10.44 -6.15 -14.12
CA ILE A 80 -9.62 -7.08 -14.93
C ILE A 80 -10.06 -8.54 -14.75
N PHE A 81 -10.32 -8.97 -13.52
CA PHE A 81 -10.66 -10.35 -13.17
C PHE A 81 -12.15 -10.58 -12.90
N GLY A 82 -12.95 -9.50 -12.85
CA GLY A 82 -14.34 -9.56 -12.43
C GLY A 82 -14.50 -9.52 -10.90
N MET A 83 -15.75 -9.35 -10.46
CA MET A 83 -16.09 -9.30 -9.04
C MET A 83 -15.87 -10.65 -8.36
N SER A 84 -15.18 -10.63 -7.21
CA SER A 84 -14.95 -11.83 -6.39
C SER A 84 -15.23 -11.55 -4.92
N HIS A 85 -16.20 -12.27 -4.35
CA HIS A 85 -16.51 -12.20 -2.92
C HIS A 85 -15.31 -12.61 -2.05
N ARG A 86 -14.56 -13.65 -2.44
CA ARG A 86 -13.39 -14.11 -1.67
C ARG A 86 -12.31 -13.04 -1.56
N VAL A 87 -12.04 -12.33 -2.65
CA VAL A 87 -11.05 -11.23 -2.65
C VAL A 87 -11.55 -10.08 -1.80
N ARG A 88 -12.79 -9.63 -2.02
CA ARG A 88 -13.39 -8.52 -1.26
C ARG A 88 -13.46 -8.82 0.24
N ASP A 89 -13.88 -10.02 0.62
CA ASP A 89 -13.98 -10.45 2.01
C ASP A 89 -12.60 -10.51 2.66
N ASN A 90 -11.60 -11.03 1.95
CA ASN A 90 -10.23 -11.06 2.44
C ASN A 90 -9.65 -9.65 2.66
N LEU A 91 -9.85 -8.73 1.71
CA LEU A 91 -9.43 -7.33 1.85
C LEU A 91 -10.19 -6.59 2.96
N ASN A 92 -11.44 -6.96 3.23
CA ASN A 92 -12.21 -6.42 4.35
C ASN A 92 -11.66 -6.79 5.72
N THR A 93 -10.79 -7.79 5.82
CA THR A 93 -10.23 -8.29 7.07
C THR A 93 -8.70 -8.28 7.10
N ILE A 94 -8.06 -7.63 6.14
CA ILE A 94 -6.60 -7.70 5.97
C ILE A 94 -5.86 -6.96 7.10
N LEU A 95 -4.76 -7.53 7.56
CA LEU A 95 -3.79 -6.88 8.44
C LEU A 95 -2.55 -6.46 7.65
N ILE A 96 -2.22 -5.17 7.70
CA ILE A 96 -1.06 -4.58 7.00
C ILE A 96 -0.02 -4.13 8.03
N SER A 97 1.15 -4.74 8.05
CA SER A 97 2.25 -4.31 8.92
C SER A 97 3.23 -3.44 8.17
N TRP A 98 3.28 -2.16 8.53
CA TRP A 98 4.27 -1.19 8.06
C TRP A 98 5.43 -1.14 9.02
N SER A 99 6.65 -1.46 8.56
CA SER A 99 7.84 -1.34 9.40
C SER A 99 9.08 -0.94 8.60
N SER A 100 9.98 -0.17 9.22
CA SER A 100 11.28 0.17 8.63
C SER A 100 12.32 -0.94 8.75
N GLU A 101 12.04 -1.99 9.52
CA GLU A 101 12.98 -3.09 9.74
C GLU A 101 13.29 -3.87 8.45
N ASP A 102 14.54 -4.29 8.28
CA ASP A 102 14.91 -5.17 7.19
C ASP A 102 14.42 -6.60 7.44
N LYS A 103 13.73 -7.18 6.46
CA LYS A 103 13.48 -8.62 6.42
C LYS A 103 14.26 -9.26 5.29
N LYS A 104 14.88 -10.39 5.62
CA LYS A 104 15.54 -11.27 4.67
C LYS A 104 14.95 -12.66 4.75
N GLY A 105 14.92 -13.35 3.62
CA GLY A 105 14.44 -14.71 3.56
C GLY A 105 14.79 -15.39 2.25
N ASN A 106 14.22 -16.56 2.03
CA ASN A 106 14.30 -17.23 0.74
C ASN A 106 12.97 -17.08 0.01
N GLY A 107 13.03 -16.79 -1.28
CA GLY A 107 11.85 -16.53 -2.12
C GLY A 107 12.16 -16.81 -3.58
N PHE A 108 11.36 -16.24 -4.47
CA PHE A 108 11.58 -16.26 -5.90
C PHE A 108 11.58 -14.83 -6.43
N ASP A 109 12.20 -14.61 -7.58
CA ASP A 109 12.04 -13.37 -8.35
C ASP A 109 10.82 -13.41 -9.29
N ASP A 110 10.66 -12.36 -10.08
CA ASP A 110 9.55 -12.14 -11.00
C ASP A 110 9.49 -13.15 -12.16
N VAL A 111 10.61 -13.84 -12.45
CA VAL A 111 10.67 -14.93 -13.44
C VAL A 111 10.58 -16.32 -12.81
N GLY A 112 10.53 -16.40 -11.48
CA GLY A 112 10.35 -17.64 -10.72
C GLY A 112 11.66 -18.36 -10.36
N ASP A 113 12.81 -17.69 -10.46
CA ASP A 113 14.09 -18.24 -10.02
C ASP A 113 14.24 -18.12 -8.50
N TYR A 114 14.70 -19.19 -7.86
CA TYR A 114 14.81 -19.23 -6.40
C TYR A 114 16.01 -18.42 -5.91
N ILE A 115 15.75 -17.47 -4.99
CA ILE A 115 16.75 -16.62 -4.39
C ILE A 115 16.89 -16.93 -2.91
N ARG A 116 18.14 -17.07 -2.45
CA ARG A 116 18.48 -17.24 -1.03
C ARG A 116 18.84 -15.91 -0.39
N ASN A 117 18.39 -15.70 0.84
CA ASN A 117 18.72 -14.51 1.64
C ASN A 117 18.42 -13.18 0.91
N ALA A 118 17.32 -13.13 0.15
CA ALA A 118 16.84 -11.95 -0.54
C ALA A 118 16.37 -10.90 0.47
N ASN A 119 16.57 -9.62 0.15
CA ASN A 119 15.97 -8.51 0.90
C ASN A 119 14.52 -8.32 0.42
N TYR A 120 13.58 -8.25 1.36
CA TYR A 120 12.18 -8.03 1.04
C TYR A 120 11.81 -6.56 1.16
N SER A 121 11.15 -6.02 0.13
CA SER A 121 10.40 -4.77 0.21
C SER A 121 8.97 -5.01 0.71
N GLY A 122 8.43 -6.20 0.49
CA GLY A 122 7.13 -6.66 0.96
C GLY A 122 7.11 -8.16 1.17
N LEU A 123 6.15 -8.64 1.95
CA LEU A 123 5.93 -10.05 2.17
C LEU A 123 4.48 -10.35 2.54
N THR A 124 3.83 -11.19 1.73
CA THR A 124 2.53 -11.77 2.05
C THR A 124 2.73 -12.98 2.96
N ILE A 125 2.48 -12.80 4.26
CA ILE A 125 2.68 -13.82 5.30
C ILE A 125 1.56 -14.85 5.25
N THR A 126 0.32 -14.38 5.09
CA THR A 126 -0.88 -15.20 4.86
C THR A 126 -1.81 -14.44 3.91
N LYS A 127 -2.91 -15.06 3.45
CA LYS A 127 -3.94 -14.34 2.69
C LYS A 127 -4.47 -13.09 3.42
N GLY A 128 -4.53 -13.11 4.75
CA GLY A 128 -5.05 -12.02 5.58
C GLY A 128 -3.97 -11.15 6.23
N THR A 129 -2.68 -11.35 5.94
CA THR A 129 -1.61 -10.60 6.60
C THR A 129 -0.46 -10.33 5.64
N ILE A 130 -0.17 -9.05 5.45
CA ILE A 130 0.95 -8.59 4.64
C ILE A 130 1.88 -7.70 5.48
N TRP A 131 3.15 -7.71 5.12
CA TRP A 131 4.17 -6.82 5.66
C TRP A 131 4.75 -6.00 4.53
N VAL A 132 4.96 -4.70 4.77
CA VAL A 132 5.51 -3.75 3.81
C VAL A 132 6.62 -2.97 4.48
N LYS A 133 7.80 -2.93 3.83
CA LYS A 133 8.92 -2.13 4.29
C LYS A 133 8.62 -0.65 4.07
N VAL A 134 8.81 0.16 5.10
CA VAL A 134 8.70 1.61 5.04
C VAL A 134 10.06 2.20 4.67
N ARG A 135 10.08 3.08 3.68
CA ARG A 135 11.24 3.95 3.39
C ARG A 135 10.90 5.41 3.67
N ASP A 136 11.92 6.21 3.96
CA ASP A 136 11.73 7.62 4.26
C ASP A 136 11.16 8.37 3.05
N ALA A 137 10.09 9.14 3.28
CA ALA A 137 9.37 9.92 2.27
C ALA A 137 8.76 9.13 1.09
N GLU A 138 8.73 7.80 1.16
CA GLU A 138 8.13 6.94 0.14
C GLU A 138 6.60 7.10 0.11
N LEU A 139 6.04 7.16 -1.10
CA LEU A 139 4.60 7.10 -1.33
C LEU A 139 4.13 5.65 -1.34
N ILE A 140 2.86 5.39 -1.01
CA ILE A 140 2.26 4.05 -1.11
C ILE A 140 2.40 3.50 -2.53
N CYS A 141 2.25 4.33 -3.57
CA CYS A 141 2.41 3.89 -4.95
C CYS A 141 3.83 3.45 -5.33
N GLU A 142 4.84 3.83 -4.53
CA GLU A 142 6.25 3.44 -4.68
C GLU A 142 6.60 2.24 -3.79
N SER A 143 5.76 1.95 -2.78
CA SER A 143 5.89 0.82 -1.87
C SER A 143 5.47 -0.51 -2.54
N SER A 144 5.70 -1.62 -1.84
CA SER A 144 5.24 -2.95 -2.29
C SER A 144 3.78 -3.25 -1.96
N LEU A 145 3.01 -2.33 -1.36
CA LEU A 145 1.67 -2.63 -0.84
C LEU A 145 0.77 -3.29 -1.88
N VAL A 146 0.63 -2.68 -3.06
CA VAL A 146 -0.26 -3.18 -4.12
C VAL A 146 0.17 -4.55 -4.64
N HIS A 147 1.48 -4.80 -4.68
CA HIS A 147 2.04 -6.10 -5.05
C HIS A 147 1.64 -7.18 -4.03
N GLU A 148 1.77 -6.89 -2.74
CA GLU A 148 1.38 -7.83 -1.68
C GLU A 148 -0.15 -8.03 -1.61
N LEU A 149 -0.94 -7.01 -1.92
CA LEU A 149 -2.39 -7.17 -2.06
C LEU A 149 -2.76 -8.15 -3.18
N ALA A 150 -1.99 -8.18 -4.27
CA ALA A 150 -2.18 -9.15 -5.35
C ALA A 150 -1.92 -10.58 -4.88
N HIS A 151 -0.80 -10.82 -4.20
CA HIS A 151 -0.49 -12.14 -3.61
C HIS A 151 -1.56 -12.57 -2.59
N ALA A 152 -1.97 -11.68 -1.69
CA ALA A 152 -3.04 -11.94 -0.72
C ALA A 152 -4.36 -12.32 -1.41
N SER A 153 -4.71 -11.63 -2.50
CA SER A 153 -5.93 -11.90 -3.28
C SER A 153 -5.87 -13.23 -4.03
N ILE A 154 -4.71 -13.55 -4.62
CA ILE A 154 -4.45 -14.87 -5.23
C ILE A 154 -4.58 -15.97 -4.18
N TRP A 155 -4.00 -15.78 -2.99
CA TRP A 155 -4.09 -16.74 -1.90
C TRP A 155 -5.55 -16.92 -1.45
N ALA A 156 -6.32 -15.84 -1.32
CA ALA A 156 -7.74 -15.93 -0.99
C ALA A 156 -8.57 -16.67 -2.05
N LEU A 157 -8.17 -16.65 -3.32
CA LEU A 157 -8.83 -17.42 -4.37
C LEU A 157 -8.47 -18.90 -4.31
N LYS A 158 -7.19 -19.20 -4.14
CA LYS A 158 -6.62 -20.55 -4.21
C LYS A 158 -6.73 -21.35 -2.93
N GLU A 159 -6.76 -20.67 -1.78
CA GLU A 159 -6.73 -21.25 -0.43
C GLU A 159 -5.44 -22.04 -0.09
N THR A 160 -4.39 -21.96 -0.92
CA THR A 160 -3.12 -22.68 -0.71
C THR A 160 -1.93 -21.76 -0.51
N ASP A 161 -1.71 -20.83 -1.43
CA ASP A 161 -0.55 -19.94 -1.48
C ASP A 161 -0.85 -18.70 -2.34
N GLY A 162 -0.06 -17.64 -2.16
CA GLY A 162 -0.20 -16.37 -2.88
C GLY A 162 0.50 -16.31 -4.23
N ASP A 163 0.98 -17.44 -4.77
CA ASP A 163 1.83 -17.51 -5.95
C ASP A 163 3.17 -16.77 -5.78
N PRO A 164 4.09 -17.33 -4.96
CA PRO A 164 5.35 -16.67 -4.65
C PRO A 164 6.38 -16.71 -5.78
N ASP A 165 6.18 -17.48 -6.86
CA ASP A 165 7.09 -17.54 -8.01
C ASP A 165 6.59 -16.78 -9.24
N HIS A 166 5.50 -16.03 -9.12
CA HIS A 166 4.97 -15.12 -10.15
C HIS A 166 4.76 -15.83 -11.50
N LEU A 167 5.61 -15.55 -12.51
CA LEU A 167 5.53 -16.17 -13.83
C LEU A 167 6.25 -17.54 -13.90
N GLY A 168 6.78 -18.00 -12.76
CA GLY A 168 7.34 -19.31 -12.58
C GLY A 168 6.31 -20.43 -12.81
N LYS A 169 6.83 -21.66 -12.84
CA LYS A 169 6.02 -22.85 -13.18
C LYS A 169 5.55 -23.62 -11.96
N LYS A 170 6.02 -23.28 -10.76
CA LYS A 170 5.83 -24.08 -9.54
C LYS A 170 4.51 -23.74 -8.89
N TYR A 171 4.17 -22.47 -8.77
CA TYR A 171 2.88 -22.01 -8.31
C TYR A 171 2.08 -21.46 -9.50
N ARG A 172 0.75 -21.35 -9.33
CA ARG A 172 -0.15 -20.90 -10.39
C ARG A 172 -1.16 -19.92 -9.82
N GLY A 173 -1.47 -18.84 -10.54
CA GLY A 173 -2.41 -17.81 -10.10
C GLY A 173 -2.00 -16.41 -10.52
N TRP A 174 -0.69 -16.14 -10.55
CA TRP A 174 -0.14 -14.93 -11.10
C TRP A 174 -0.16 -14.99 -12.63
N THR A 175 -0.54 -13.88 -13.25
CA THR A 175 -0.66 -13.76 -14.70
C THR A 175 -0.16 -12.38 -15.13
N THR A 176 -0.02 -12.16 -16.45
CA THR A 176 0.24 -10.82 -16.99
C THR A 176 -0.85 -9.82 -16.60
N ASN A 177 -2.10 -10.26 -16.43
CA ASN A 177 -3.20 -9.45 -15.93
C ASN A 177 -2.98 -9.01 -14.47
N THR A 178 -2.31 -9.83 -13.65
CA THR A 178 -1.95 -9.48 -12.27
C THR A 178 -0.97 -8.31 -12.27
N ALA A 179 0.07 -8.38 -13.11
CA ALA A 179 1.02 -7.28 -13.29
C ALA A 179 0.31 -6.00 -13.79
N LEU A 180 -0.67 -6.14 -14.69
CA LEU A 180 -1.47 -5.01 -15.18
C LEU A 180 -2.32 -4.35 -14.08
N VAL A 181 -2.94 -5.14 -13.18
CA VAL A 181 -3.65 -4.60 -12.01
C VAL A 181 -2.71 -3.76 -11.15
N ILE A 182 -1.53 -4.30 -10.83
CA ILE A 182 -0.55 -3.62 -9.98
C ILE A 182 -0.09 -2.31 -10.62
N GLN A 183 0.27 -2.36 -11.90
CA GLN A 183 0.69 -1.18 -12.66
C GLN A 183 -0.40 -0.10 -12.63
N ARG A 184 -1.64 -0.44 -13.01
CA ARG A 184 -2.75 0.53 -13.09
C ARG A 184 -3.09 1.12 -11.73
N ALA A 185 -3.07 0.31 -10.67
CA ALA A 185 -3.33 0.78 -9.32
C ALA A 185 -2.25 1.75 -8.85
N ASN A 186 -0.96 1.40 -9.01
CA ASN A 186 0.15 2.29 -8.64
C ASN A 186 0.14 3.59 -9.46
N GLU A 187 -0.12 3.55 -10.77
CA GLU A 187 -0.25 4.76 -11.59
C GLU A 187 -1.34 5.70 -11.07
N LYS A 188 -2.50 5.17 -10.66
CA LYS A 188 -3.59 5.95 -10.09
C LYS A 188 -3.20 6.54 -8.73
N LEU A 189 -2.56 5.76 -7.87
CA LEU A 189 -2.11 6.22 -6.55
C LEU A 189 -1.04 7.31 -6.65
N CYS A 190 -0.06 7.16 -7.54
CA CYS A 190 0.96 8.18 -7.77
C CYS A 190 0.36 9.49 -8.27
N ARG A 191 -0.64 9.44 -9.18
CA ARG A 191 -1.36 10.65 -9.63
C ARG A 191 -2.08 11.38 -8.50
N LEU A 192 -2.45 10.67 -7.43
CA LEU A 192 -3.07 11.23 -6.23
C LEU A 192 -2.04 11.67 -5.17
N GLY A 193 -0.75 11.42 -5.38
CA GLY A 193 0.29 11.64 -4.37
C GLY A 193 0.13 10.72 -3.15
N ILE A 194 -0.36 9.50 -3.39
CA ILE A 194 -0.63 8.48 -2.36
C ILE A 194 0.45 7.43 -2.35
#